data_AF-A0A920N8W7-F1
#
_entry.id   AF-A0A920N8W7-F1
#
_cell.length_a   1.000
_cell.length_b   1.000
_cell.length_c   1.000
_cell.angle_alpha   90.00
_cell.angle_beta   90.00
_cell.angle_gamma   90.00
#
_symmetry.space_group_name_H-M   'P 1'
#
loop_
_entity.id
_entity.type
_entity.pdbx_description
1 polymer ?
#
loop_
_entity_poly.entity_id
_entity_poly.type
_entity_poly.pdbx_seq_one_letter_code
_entity_poly.pdbx_strand_id
1 'polypeptide(L)'
;MPTWPNHGPTSWAREQVWGLRDDLQPNLTTIEEAMRFSEEQSEGLVIFADGSDNPGGGAPCDGTVALAAMISAEFQSGVVGVLYDPETAARAHEVGLGGEAEFEIGGKTDSFHGSPVVVSARVTGLGDGQFTFGGPMRRGCPGDLGAMAVLWVGGSKW
;
A
#
# COMPACT_ATOMS: atom_id res chain seq x y z
N MET A 1 -26.81 31.62 15.95
CA MET A 1 -25.37 31.40 16.22
C MET A 1 -25.23 30.16 17.09
N PRO A 2 -24.21 29.32 16.92
CA PRO A 2 -24.01 28.16 17.80
C PRO A 2 -23.76 28.66 19.23
N THR A 3 -24.50 28.13 20.20
CA THR A 3 -24.33 28.44 21.62
C THR A 3 -23.30 27.47 22.20
N TRP A 4 -22.11 27.95 22.52
CA TRP A 4 -21.06 27.16 23.17
C TRP A 4 -21.39 26.98 24.66
N PRO A 5 -21.33 25.75 25.21
CA PRO A 5 -21.58 25.54 26.63
C PRO A 5 -20.38 26.02 27.45
N ASN A 6 -20.58 27.10 28.24
CA ASN A 6 -19.72 27.68 29.31
C ASN A 6 -18.20 27.84 29.09
N HIS A 7 -17.69 27.52 27.90
CA HIS A 7 -16.29 27.57 27.52
C HIS A 7 -16.20 28.21 26.13
N GLY A 8 -15.14 28.98 25.88
CA GLY A 8 -14.87 29.56 24.55
C GLY A 8 -14.73 28.47 23.48
N PRO A 9 -14.83 28.82 22.18
CA PRO A 9 -14.88 27.85 21.08
C PRO A 9 -13.68 26.88 21.07
N THR A 10 -12.48 27.35 21.43
CA THR A 10 -11.26 26.54 21.46
C THR A 10 -11.24 25.52 22.61
N SER A 11 -11.71 25.90 23.80
CA SER A 11 -11.78 25.02 24.97
C SER A 11 -12.81 23.91 24.79
N TRP A 12 -13.98 24.24 24.22
CA TRP A 12 -14.98 23.25 23.88
C TRP A 12 -14.44 22.22 22.88
N ALA A 13 -13.84 22.68 21.77
CA ALA A 13 -13.31 21.77 20.75
C ALA A 13 -12.23 20.84 21.32
N ARG A 14 -11.36 21.36 22.19
CA ARG A 14 -10.33 20.58 22.89
C ARG A 14 -10.96 19.47 23.74
N GLU A 15 -11.96 19.79 24.54
CA GLU A 15 -12.62 18.83 25.43
C GLU A 15 -13.35 17.75 24.64
N GLN A 16 -14.04 18.12 23.57
CA GLN A 16 -14.72 17.16 22.69
C GLN A 16 -13.73 16.20 22.03
N VAL A 17 -12.66 16.70 21.41
CA VAL A 17 -11.66 15.85 20.74
C VAL A 17 -10.93 14.97 21.76
N TRP A 18 -10.56 15.52 22.93
CA TRP A 18 -9.90 14.75 23.98
C TRP A 18 -10.80 13.65 24.57
N GLY A 19 -12.10 13.93 24.69
CA GLY A 19 -13.10 12.96 25.13
C GLY A 19 -13.20 11.76 24.19
N LEU A 20 -13.00 11.97 22.89
CA LEU A 20 -13.08 10.94 21.84
C LEU A 20 -11.76 10.20 21.59
N ARG A 21 -10.67 10.49 22.31
CA ARG A 21 -9.32 9.94 22.02
C ARG A 21 -9.27 8.41 21.94
N ASP A 22 -10.10 7.73 22.73
CA ASP A 22 -10.17 6.27 22.78
C ASP A 22 -11.06 5.74 21.64
N ASP A 23 -12.09 6.49 21.26
CA ASP A 23 -13.01 6.17 20.15
C ASP A 23 -12.41 6.45 18.75
N LEU A 24 -11.40 7.33 18.69
CA LEU A 24 -10.71 7.70 17.45
C LEU A 24 -9.58 6.73 17.06
N GLN A 25 -9.43 5.61 17.78
CA GLN A 25 -8.49 4.57 17.40
C GLN A 25 -9.05 3.76 16.22
N PRO A 26 -8.25 3.50 15.17
CA PRO A 26 -8.71 2.71 14.04
C PRO A 26 -8.88 1.24 14.46
N ASN A 27 -10.00 0.64 14.05
CA ASN A 27 -10.16 -0.81 14.09
C ASN A 27 -9.71 -1.38 12.74
N LEU A 28 -8.47 -1.88 12.68
CA LEU A 28 -7.83 -2.36 11.45
C LEU A 28 -8.10 -3.85 11.25
N THR A 29 -8.24 -4.24 9.99
CA THR A 29 -8.36 -5.65 9.56
C THR A 29 -6.97 -6.23 9.33
N THR A 30 -6.71 -7.46 9.77
CA THR A 30 -5.42 -8.11 9.48
C THR A 30 -5.35 -8.56 8.02
N ILE A 31 -4.13 -8.76 7.51
CA ILE A 31 -3.95 -9.22 6.12
C ILE A 31 -4.55 -10.61 5.91
N GLU A 32 -4.46 -11.50 6.90
CA GLU A 32 -5.05 -12.84 6.85
C GLU A 32 -6.58 -12.78 6.76
N GLU A 33 -7.21 -11.89 7.52
CA GLU A 33 -8.65 -11.68 7.44
C GLU A 33 -9.08 -11.07 6.10
N ALA A 34 -8.27 -10.15 5.57
CA ALA A 34 -8.47 -9.54 4.26
C ALA A 34 -8.37 -10.58 3.12
N MET A 35 -7.34 -11.44 3.14
CA MET A 35 -7.19 -12.55 2.20
C MET A 35 -8.38 -13.50 2.26
N ARG A 36 -8.76 -13.95 3.47
CA ARG A 36 -9.93 -14.82 3.68
C ARG A 36 -11.22 -14.19 3.14
N PHE A 37 -11.45 -12.90 3.44
CA PHE A 37 -12.63 -12.18 2.93
C PHE A 37 -12.66 -12.17 1.41
N SER A 38 -11.51 -11.95 0.76
CA SER A 38 -11.43 -11.91 -0.70
C SER A 38 -11.75 -13.25 -1.37
N GLU A 39 -11.37 -14.37 -0.76
CA GLU A 39 -11.61 -15.72 -1.30
C GLU A 39 -13.03 -16.23 -1.02
N GLU A 40 -13.55 -15.98 0.18
CA GLU A 40 -14.78 -16.61 0.66
C GLU A 40 -16.03 -15.75 0.44
N GLN A 41 -15.91 -14.42 0.42
CA GLN A 41 -17.04 -13.51 0.58
C GLN A 41 -17.21 -12.49 -0.55
N SER A 42 -16.31 -12.49 -1.55
CA SER A 42 -16.37 -11.56 -2.67
C SER A 42 -16.53 -12.28 -4.01
N GLU A 43 -17.42 -11.76 -4.85
CA GLU A 43 -17.56 -12.16 -6.26
C GLU A 43 -16.83 -11.20 -7.21
N GLY A 44 -16.15 -10.17 -6.69
CA GLY A 44 -15.53 -9.11 -7.49
C GLY A 44 -14.23 -8.56 -6.92
N LEU A 45 -13.74 -7.47 -7.52
CA LEU A 45 -12.50 -6.81 -7.11
C LEU A 45 -12.61 -6.29 -5.67
N VAL A 46 -11.74 -6.78 -4.80
CA VAL A 46 -11.58 -6.26 -3.43
C VAL A 46 -10.32 -5.41 -3.37
N ILE A 47 -10.44 -4.21 -2.81
CA ILE A 47 -9.31 -3.30 -2.59
C ILE A 47 -9.18 -3.09 -1.10
N PHE A 48 -8.05 -3.52 -0.54
CA PHE A 48 -7.66 -3.20 0.83
C PHE A 48 -6.68 -2.04 0.82
N ALA A 49 -6.98 -1.00 1.59
CA ALA A 49 -6.09 0.14 1.75
C ALA A 49 -5.20 -0.10 2.98
N ASP A 50 -3.88 -0.09 2.78
CA ASP A 50 -2.93 -0.09 3.88
C ASP A 50 -2.95 1.27 4.58
N GLY A 51 -3.57 1.31 5.75
CA GLY A 51 -3.62 2.52 6.58
C GLY A 51 -2.35 2.77 7.38
N SER A 52 -1.50 1.76 7.56
CA SER A 52 -0.27 1.86 8.35
C SER A 52 0.91 2.44 7.56
N ASP A 53 0.93 2.23 6.24
CA ASP A 53 2.01 2.71 5.38
C ASP A 53 1.53 3.64 4.25
N ASN A 54 0.90 4.75 4.63
CA ASN A 54 0.35 5.73 3.69
C ASN A 54 1.25 6.96 3.50
N PRO A 55 1.80 7.21 2.28
CA PRO A 55 2.65 8.36 2.01
C PRO A 55 1.93 9.71 2.11
N GLY A 56 0.60 9.73 1.92
CA GLY A 56 -0.19 10.94 2.18
C GLY A 56 -0.21 11.36 3.65
N GLY A 57 0.06 10.42 4.56
CA GLY A 57 0.23 10.66 6.00
C GLY A 57 1.69 10.84 6.43
N GLY A 58 2.65 10.71 5.50
CA GLY A 58 4.08 10.84 5.76
C GLY A 58 4.84 9.52 6.00
N ALA A 59 4.20 8.37 5.80
CA ALA A 59 4.85 7.06 5.84
C ALA A 59 5.61 6.76 4.52
N PRO A 60 6.55 5.80 4.51
CA PRO A 60 7.45 5.58 3.37
C PRO A 60 6.83 4.94 2.12
N CYS A 61 5.70 4.24 2.25
CA CYS A 61 5.05 3.46 1.18
C CYS A 61 5.88 2.25 0.70
N ASP A 62 6.81 1.73 1.50
CA ASP A 62 7.65 0.58 1.16
C ASP A 62 7.36 -0.68 2.00
N GLY A 63 6.25 -0.71 2.72
CA GLY A 63 5.89 -1.73 3.70
C GLY A 63 5.62 -3.11 3.09
N THR A 64 6.22 -4.14 3.69
CA THR A 64 6.26 -5.49 3.10
C THR A 64 5.38 -6.50 3.81
N VAL A 65 4.70 -6.12 4.90
CA VAL A 65 3.92 -7.05 5.74
C VAL A 65 2.87 -7.80 4.91
N ALA A 66 2.11 -7.08 4.07
CA ALA A 66 1.12 -7.71 3.20
C ALA A 66 1.75 -8.60 2.12
N LEU A 67 2.83 -8.13 1.49
CA LEU A 67 3.56 -8.88 0.46
C LEU A 67 4.10 -10.20 1.02
N ALA A 68 4.76 -10.16 2.18
CA ALA A 68 5.32 -11.32 2.86
C ALA A 68 4.22 -12.32 3.26
N ALA A 69 3.09 -11.84 3.78
CA ALA A 69 1.95 -12.70 4.14
C ALA A 69 1.36 -13.40 2.92
N MET A 70 1.15 -12.67 1.81
CA MET A 70 0.63 -13.23 0.56
C MET A 70 1.56 -14.29 -0.03
N ILE A 71 2.87 -14.03 -0.05
CA ILE A 71 3.86 -15.00 -0.52
C ILE A 71 3.88 -16.23 0.37
N SER A 72 3.89 -16.04 1.70
CA SER A 72 3.90 -17.15 2.67
C SER A 72 2.66 -18.03 2.58
N ALA A 73 1.52 -17.46 2.18
CA ALA A 73 0.27 -18.18 1.97
C ALA A 73 0.13 -18.77 0.56
N GLU A 74 1.14 -18.58 -0.31
CA GLU A 74 1.07 -18.91 -1.74
C GLU A 74 -0.16 -18.31 -2.43
N PHE A 75 -0.56 -17.12 -2.00
CA PHE A 75 -1.80 -16.47 -2.43
C PHE A 75 -1.75 -16.07 -3.92
N GLN A 76 -2.56 -16.72 -4.76
CA GLN A 76 -2.48 -16.58 -6.22
C GLN A 76 -3.34 -15.45 -6.79
N SER A 77 -4.31 -14.94 -6.03
CA SER A 77 -5.40 -14.08 -6.55
C SER A 77 -5.25 -12.61 -6.14
N GLY A 78 -4.02 -12.11 -5.98
CA GLY A 78 -3.80 -10.77 -5.46
C GLY A 78 -2.56 -10.06 -5.98
N VAL A 79 -2.51 -8.76 -5.71
CA VAL A 79 -1.39 -7.88 -6.01
C VAL A 79 -1.22 -6.87 -4.89
N VAL A 80 0.01 -6.61 -4.48
CA VAL A 80 0.36 -5.42 -3.69
C VAL A 80 0.53 -4.26 -4.66
N GLY A 81 -0.33 -3.25 -4.55
CA GLY A 81 -0.52 -2.25 -5.61
C GLY A 81 0.70 -1.37 -5.87
N VAL A 82 1.19 -0.65 -4.86
CA VAL A 82 2.34 0.26 -4.97
C VAL A 82 3.27 0.02 -3.79
N LEU A 83 4.54 -0.23 -4.08
CA LEU A 83 5.64 -0.19 -3.12
C LEU A 83 6.71 0.77 -3.64
N TYR A 84 7.09 1.73 -2.81
CA TYR A 84 8.15 2.68 -3.13
C TYR A 84 9.51 2.02 -2.94
N ASP A 85 10.10 1.55 -4.04
CA ASP A 85 11.41 0.92 -4.03
C ASP A 85 12.19 1.28 -5.32
N PRO A 86 12.87 2.44 -5.34
CA PRO A 86 13.61 2.90 -6.51
C PRO A 86 14.71 1.94 -6.96
N GLU A 87 15.34 1.23 -6.02
CA GLU A 87 16.43 0.29 -6.32
C GLU A 87 15.90 -0.95 -7.04
N THR A 88 14.79 -1.52 -6.57
CA THR A 88 14.12 -2.65 -7.23
C THR A 88 13.58 -2.26 -8.60
N ALA A 89 13.01 -1.06 -8.73
CA ALA A 89 12.56 -0.56 -10.02
C ALA A 89 13.73 -0.43 -11.01
N ALA A 90 14.84 0.21 -10.61
CA ALA A 90 16.03 0.32 -11.45
C ALA A 90 16.57 -1.05 -11.87
N ARG A 91 16.66 -1.99 -10.92
CA ARG A 91 17.09 -3.36 -11.20
C ARG A 91 16.17 -4.08 -12.19
N ALA A 92 14.86 -3.92 -12.07
CA ALA A 92 13.90 -4.53 -12.99
C ALA A 92 14.05 -3.98 -14.42
N HIS A 93 14.36 -2.68 -14.56
CA HIS A 93 14.66 -2.06 -15.86
C HIS A 93 15.96 -2.62 -16.46
N GLU A 94 16.99 -2.89 -15.66
CA GLU A 94 18.22 -3.56 -16.13
C GLU A 94 17.97 -4.99 -16.59
N VAL A 95 17.15 -5.75 -15.85
CA VAL A 95 16.78 -7.14 -16.17
C VAL A 95 15.94 -7.18 -17.45
N GLY A 96 15.06 -6.20 -17.64
CA GLY A 96 14.23 -6.06 -18.82
C GLY A 96 12.94 -6.89 -18.78
N LEU A 97 11.98 -6.50 -19.60
CA LEU A 97 10.67 -7.16 -19.70
C LEU A 97 10.82 -8.64 -20.08
N GLY A 98 10.14 -9.51 -19.34
CA GLY A 98 10.19 -10.97 -19.49
C GLY A 98 11.40 -11.61 -18.80
N GLY A 99 12.36 -10.82 -18.31
CA GLY A 99 13.51 -11.33 -17.57
C GLY A 99 13.13 -11.79 -16.16
N GLU A 100 13.88 -12.77 -15.66
CA GLU A 100 13.75 -13.32 -14.31
C GLU A 100 15.04 -13.06 -13.53
N ALA A 101 14.89 -12.61 -12.29
CA ALA A 101 16.00 -12.37 -11.39
C ALA A 101 15.54 -12.50 -9.93
N GLU A 102 16.51 -12.57 -9.02
CA GLU A 102 16.25 -12.35 -7.61
C GLU A 102 16.13 -10.85 -7.33
N PHE A 103 15.13 -10.48 -6.53
CA PHE A 103 14.84 -9.12 -6.10
C PHE A 103 14.71 -9.09 -4.58
N GLU A 104 15.14 -7.98 -3.97
CA GLU A 104 14.91 -7.65 -2.57
C GLU A 104 13.96 -6.45 -2.52
N ILE A 105 12.70 -6.71 -2.17
CA ILE A 105 11.57 -5.79 -2.38
C ILE A 105 11.13 -5.15 -1.06
N GLY A 106 11.07 -3.81 -1.04
CA GLY A 106 10.49 -3.01 0.04
C GLY A 106 11.23 -3.11 1.39
N GLY A 107 10.71 -2.45 2.43
CA GLY A 107 11.20 -2.50 3.80
C GLY A 107 12.59 -1.91 3.97
N LYS A 108 12.95 -0.91 3.16
CA LYS A 108 14.30 -0.33 3.07
C LYS A 108 14.43 0.98 3.83
N THR A 109 13.31 1.62 4.16
CA THR A 109 13.30 2.97 4.76
C THR A 109 13.42 2.95 6.28
N ASP A 110 12.72 2.04 6.95
CA ASP A 110 12.76 1.88 8.41
C ASP A 110 12.48 0.43 8.85
N SER A 111 12.42 0.21 10.16
CA SER A 111 12.13 -1.11 10.75
C SER A 111 10.67 -1.28 11.24
N PHE A 112 9.79 -0.32 10.94
CA PHE A 112 8.39 -0.32 11.40
C PHE A 112 7.45 -0.95 10.37
N HIS A 113 7.78 -0.90 9.07
CA HIS A 113 6.90 -1.32 7.99
C HIS A 113 7.23 -2.72 7.41
N GLY A 114 8.01 -3.51 8.14
CA GLY A 114 8.42 -4.85 7.74
C GLY A 114 9.88 -4.94 7.29
N SER A 115 10.32 -6.14 6.95
CA SER A 115 11.68 -6.41 6.45
C SER A 115 11.67 -6.57 4.93
N PRO A 116 12.79 -6.31 4.24
CA PRO A 116 12.88 -6.60 2.82
C PRO A 116 12.54 -8.05 2.47
N VAL A 117 11.80 -8.22 1.38
CA VAL A 117 11.33 -9.53 0.90
C VAL A 117 12.19 -9.98 -0.27
N VAL A 118 12.97 -11.04 -0.07
CA VAL A 118 13.83 -11.62 -1.11
C VAL A 118 13.07 -12.70 -1.88
N VAL A 119 12.89 -12.50 -3.18
CA VAL A 119 12.15 -13.40 -4.06
C VAL A 119 12.75 -13.49 -5.46
N SER A 120 12.65 -14.67 -6.08
CA SER A 120 12.81 -14.80 -7.53
C SER A 120 11.52 -14.39 -8.21
N ALA A 121 11.59 -13.38 -9.08
CA ALA A 121 10.43 -12.82 -9.75
C ALA A 121 10.69 -12.56 -11.23
N ARG A 122 9.61 -12.55 -12.01
CA ARG A 122 9.63 -12.15 -13.42
C ARG A 122 9.19 -10.71 -13.57
N VAL A 123 9.93 -9.94 -14.37
CA VAL A 123 9.56 -8.58 -14.78
C VAL A 123 8.52 -8.67 -15.88
N THR A 124 7.33 -8.10 -15.66
CA THR A 124 6.19 -8.27 -16.59
C THR A 124 5.49 -6.97 -16.94
N GLY A 125 5.89 -5.89 -16.29
CA GLY A 125 5.60 -4.55 -16.71
C GLY A 125 6.80 -3.66 -16.40
N LEU A 126 7.07 -2.71 -17.28
CA LEU A 126 7.99 -1.60 -17.06
C LEU A 126 7.24 -0.33 -17.42
N GLY A 127 7.38 0.70 -16.59
CA GLY A 127 6.70 1.99 -16.77
C GLY A 127 7.57 3.16 -16.34
N ASP A 128 7.14 4.35 -16.72
CA ASP A 128 7.80 5.64 -16.43
C ASP A 128 7.09 6.44 -15.32
N GLY A 129 6.03 5.87 -14.75
CA GLY A 129 5.29 6.46 -13.63
C GLY A 129 4.37 7.60 -13.99
N GLN A 130 4.22 7.95 -15.27
CA GLN A 130 3.37 9.06 -15.71
C GLN A 130 1.92 8.61 -15.86
N PHE A 131 0.99 9.29 -15.19
CA PHE A 131 -0.44 9.00 -15.31
C PHE A 131 -1.32 10.23 -15.04
N THR A 132 -2.62 10.10 -15.27
CA THR A 132 -3.62 11.11 -14.90
C THR A 132 -4.61 10.51 -13.91
N PHE A 133 -4.84 11.21 -12.79
CA PHE A 133 -5.79 10.74 -11.78
C PHE A 133 -7.23 10.72 -12.32
N GLY A 134 -7.86 9.55 -12.35
CA GLY A 134 -9.26 9.37 -12.77
C GLY A 134 -10.29 9.45 -11.63
N GLY A 135 -9.84 9.22 -10.38
CA GLY A 135 -10.68 9.25 -9.18
C GLY A 135 -11.26 10.64 -8.87
N PRO A 136 -12.16 10.76 -7.89
CA PRO A 136 -12.67 12.06 -7.44
C PRO A 136 -11.57 12.93 -6.81
N MET A 137 -10.62 12.30 -6.11
CA MET A 137 -9.44 12.98 -5.57
C MET A 137 -8.45 13.30 -6.69
N ARG A 138 -8.02 14.56 -6.77
CA ARG A 138 -7.04 15.08 -7.76
C ARG A 138 -7.41 14.82 -9.23
N ARG A 139 -8.70 14.65 -9.54
CA ARG A 139 -9.16 14.33 -10.90
C ARG A 139 -8.53 15.22 -11.97
N GLY A 140 -7.99 14.61 -13.01
CA GLY A 140 -7.41 15.32 -14.15
C GLY A 140 -6.03 15.94 -13.89
N CYS A 141 -5.53 15.90 -12.66
CA CYS A 141 -4.14 16.28 -12.40
C CYS A 141 -3.18 15.20 -12.93
N PRO A 142 -2.00 15.59 -13.41
CA PRO A 142 -0.93 14.63 -13.68
C PRO A 142 -0.36 14.05 -12.38
N GLY A 143 0.12 12.82 -12.47
CA GLY A 143 0.89 12.11 -11.45
C GLY A 143 2.17 11.55 -12.06
N ASP A 144 3.20 11.46 -11.23
CA ASP A 144 4.52 10.97 -11.56
C ASP A 144 5.03 10.14 -10.37
N LEU A 145 5.26 8.84 -10.58
CA LEU A 145 5.85 7.93 -9.59
C LEU A 145 7.32 7.55 -9.92
N GLY A 146 7.88 8.10 -10.99
CA GLY A 146 9.19 7.70 -11.52
C GLY A 146 9.18 6.31 -12.17
N ALA A 147 10.38 5.76 -12.41
CA ALA A 147 10.50 4.43 -13.01
C ALA A 147 9.77 3.37 -12.18
N MET A 148 8.93 2.56 -12.83
CA MET A 148 8.13 1.51 -12.20
C MET A 148 8.37 0.17 -12.86
N ALA A 149 8.13 -0.90 -12.10
CA ALA A 149 8.10 -2.27 -12.61
C ALA A 149 6.97 -3.07 -11.96
N VAL A 150 6.39 -4.00 -12.71
CA VAL A 150 5.50 -5.04 -12.19
C VAL A 150 6.32 -6.31 -12.09
N LEU A 151 6.41 -6.85 -10.87
CA LEU A 151 7.10 -8.09 -10.57
C LEU A 151 6.07 -9.17 -10.25
N TRP A 152 6.32 -10.36 -10.76
CA TRP A 152 5.48 -11.53 -10.51
C TRP A 152 6.25 -12.63 -9.82
N VAL A 153 5.69 -13.03 -8.69
CA VAL A 153 6.23 -14.06 -7.80
C VAL A 153 5.26 -15.24 -7.85
N GLY A 154 5.66 -16.36 -8.46
CA GLY A 154 4.78 -17.54 -8.60
C GLY A 154 4.91 -18.29 -9.93
N GLY A 155 4.08 -19.33 -10.10
CA GLY A 155 4.20 -20.36 -11.15
C GLY A 155 4.13 -19.89 -12.62
N SER A 156 4.41 -20.83 -13.53
CA SER A 156 4.81 -20.64 -14.93
C SER A 156 3.79 -19.98 -15.90
N LYS A 157 2.63 -19.51 -15.43
CA LYS A 157 1.55 -19.05 -16.30
C LYS A 157 1.01 -17.67 -15.92
N TRP A 158 0.76 -16.93 -17.00
CA TRP A 158 0.06 -15.66 -17.09
C TRP A 158 -1.21 -15.89 -17.89
#